data_AF-A0A354BVB3-F1
#
_entry.id   AF-A0A354BVB3-F1
#
_cell.length_a   1.000
_cell.length_b   1.000
_cell.length_c   1.000
_cell.angle_alpha   90.00
_cell.angle_beta   90.00
_cell.angle_gamma   90.00
#
_symmetry.space_group_name_H-M   'P 1'
#
loop_
_entity.id
_entity.type
_entity.pdbx_description
1 polymer ?
#
loop_
_entity_poly.entity_id
_entity_poly.type
_entity_poly.pdbx_seq_one_letter_code
_entity_poly.pdbx_strand_id
1 'polypeptide(L)'
;MELINVQNYIVPDEAKVVETSDNRFILANTEPISYGELKHKCIIPVFSKDNESTISHSEFIDCIGLATEKFFASEKIIHPAIRISHPIKGRIPDAAGKPADALLEEEKTIYYERMAFVYEVPGITSTINGNKLSLSIGGVRAYNSENLYGKKTEEHFKVFIGFKNHVCINLCISTDGFLDDLRVMSVQELFNRVFQLLTRFDAEKQINHLSTLSEYALNEHQFAQLVGKSRLYQYLPPKTKKALNTVVPISDSQISTVGRDYYESKSFCRSESGDIDMWKVYNLFTAATKSSYIDTFLDRNVGSLLFINSLVDHIRDRKQSWFLT
;
A
#
# COMPACT_ATOMS: atom_id res chain seq x y z
N MET A 1 -25.39 24.23 4.07
CA MET A 1 -24.42 23.21 4.54
C MET A 1 -25.26 22.09 5.12
N GLU A 2 -25.67 21.14 4.29
CA GLU A 2 -26.52 20.03 4.75
C GLU A 2 -25.66 19.04 5.53
N LEU A 3 -26.11 18.68 6.73
CA LEU A 3 -25.53 17.63 7.55
C LEU A 3 -25.72 16.30 6.82
N ILE A 4 -24.64 15.77 6.25
CA ILE A 4 -24.66 14.44 5.65
C ILE A 4 -24.86 13.43 6.78
N ASN A 5 -26.04 12.81 6.84
CA ASN A 5 -26.29 11.70 7.76
C ASN A 5 -25.50 10.48 7.28
N VAL A 6 -24.44 10.13 8.02
CA VAL A 6 -23.52 9.01 7.74
C VAL A 6 -24.15 7.64 8.00
N GLN A 7 -25.39 7.60 8.48
CA GLN A 7 -26.06 6.34 8.85
C GLN A 7 -26.44 5.45 7.65
N ASN A 8 -26.34 5.94 6.41
CA ASN A 8 -26.45 5.08 5.23
C ASN A 8 -25.06 4.55 4.86
N TYR A 9 -24.61 3.55 5.62
CA TYR A 9 -23.44 2.75 5.25
C TYR A 9 -23.75 2.00 3.96
N ILE A 10 -23.06 2.32 2.87
CA ILE A 10 -23.03 1.43 1.71
C ILE A 10 -22.04 0.33 2.07
N VAL A 11 -22.59 -0.84 2.39
CA VAL A 11 -21.85 -2.04 2.76
C VAL A 11 -21.48 -2.78 1.47
N PRO A 12 -20.24 -3.27 1.32
CA PRO A 12 -19.93 -4.29 0.34
C PRO A 12 -20.86 -5.50 0.53
N ASP A 13 -21.89 -5.59 -0.30
CA ASP A 13 -22.92 -6.62 -0.22
C ASP A 13 -22.35 -7.94 -0.76
N GLU A 14 -21.92 -8.84 0.13
CA GLU A 14 -21.35 -10.14 -0.24
C GLU A 14 -22.27 -10.95 -1.16
N ALA A 15 -23.59 -10.80 -1.03
CA ALA A 15 -24.56 -11.49 -1.89
C ALA A 15 -24.55 -10.96 -3.35
N LYS A 16 -23.90 -9.82 -3.60
CA LYS A 16 -23.76 -9.19 -4.92
C LYS A 16 -22.32 -9.11 -5.41
N VAL A 17 -21.36 -9.77 -4.74
CA VAL A 17 -19.95 -9.77 -5.18
C VAL A 17 -19.80 -10.61 -6.44
N VAL A 18 -19.74 -9.92 -7.59
CA VAL A 18 -19.45 -10.55 -8.90
C VAL A 18 -17.95 -10.57 -9.18
N GLU A 19 -17.21 -9.60 -8.64
CA GLU A 19 -15.80 -9.40 -8.96
C GLU A 19 -15.05 -8.79 -7.75
N THR A 20 -13.88 -9.35 -7.45
CA THR A 20 -12.98 -8.90 -6.37
C THR A 20 -11.65 -8.50 -6.96
N SER A 21 -11.07 -7.42 -6.42
CA SER A 21 -9.75 -6.93 -6.84
C SER A 21 -8.68 -8.01 -6.63
N ASP A 22 -7.61 -7.95 -7.41
CA ASP A 22 -6.50 -8.91 -7.31
C ASP A 22 -5.76 -8.80 -5.96
N ASN A 23 -5.64 -9.92 -5.24
CA ASN A 23 -5.08 -9.97 -3.90
C ASN A 23 -3.54 -10.05 -3.85
N ARG A 24 -2.85 -10.02 -5.00
CA ARG A 24 -1.38 -10.15 -5.10
C ARG A 24 -0.63 -8.83 -4.90
N PHE A 25 -1.31 -7.75 -4.50
CA PHE A 25 -0.69 -6.44 -4.27
C PHE A 25 0.32 -6.44 -3.11
N ILE A 26 0.16 -7.33 -2.12
CA ILE A 26 1.14 -7.60 -1.06
C ILE A 26 1.09 -9.09 -0.70
N LEU A 27 2.23 -9.78 -0.72
CA LEU A 27 2.24 -11.25 -0.62
C LEU A 27 2.94 -11.79 0.64
N ALA A 28 4.11 -11.26 0.99
CA ALA A 28 4.87 -11.85 2.08
C ALA A 28 4.18 -11.64 3.42
N ASN A 29 4.17 -12.69 4.25
CA ASN A 29 3.68 -12.67 5.63
C ASN A 29 2.23 -12.15 5.77
N THR A 30 1.41 -12.33 4.74
CA THR A 30 0.00 -11.91 4.71
C THR A 30 -0.89 -13.01 4.15
N GLU A 31 -2.11 -13.07 4.66
CA GLU A 31 -3.16 -13.99 4.23
C GLU A 31 -4.32 -13.20 3.60
N PRO A 32 -5.00 -13.74 2.58
CA PRO A 32 -6.22 -13.12 2.08
C PRO A 32 -7.38 -13.41 3.05
N ILE A 33 -8.32 -12.49 3.18
CA ILE A 33 -9.57 -12.70 3.93
C ILE A 33 -10.74 -12.10 3.13
N SER A 34 -11.93 -12.71 3.21
CA SER A 34 -13.13 -12.09 2.65
C SER A 34 -13.58 -10.90 3.50
N TYR A 35 -14.33 -9.98 2.91
CA TYR A 35 -14.86 -8.85 3.65
C TYR A 35 -15.87 -9.29 4.73
N GLY A 36 -16.75 -10.24 4.43
CA GLY A 36 -17.72 -10.76 5.40
C GLY A 36 -17.07 -11.55 6.52
N GLU A 37 -16.01 -12.31 6.26
CA GLU A 37 -15.23 -12.92 7.34
C GLU A 37 -14.60 -11.86 8.25
N LEU A 38 -13.99 -10.83 7.68
CA LEU A 38 -13.44 -9.71 8.42
C LEU A 38 -14.51 -8.97 9.24
N LYS A 39 -15.71 -8.76 8.68
CA LYS A 39 -16.79 -8.01 9.32
C LYS A 39 -17.55 -8.80 10.38
N HIS A 40 -17.82 -10.08 10.13
CA HIS A 40 -18.74 -10.87 10.93
C HIS A 40 -18.06 -11.88 11.85
N LYS A 41 -16.79 -12.24 11.58
CA LYS A 41 -16.05 -13.21 12.39
C LYS A 41 -14.94 -12.59 13.24
N CYS A 42 -14.54 -11.34 12.97
CA CYS A 42 -13.53 -10.67 13.78
C CYS A 42 -14.14 -9.80 14.88
N ILE A 43 -13.53 -9.87 16.08
CA ILE A 43 -13.85 -8.94 17.17
C ILE A 43 -13.20 -7.57 16.93
N ILE A 44 -13.72 -6.54 17.60
CA ILE A 44 -13.19 -5.17 17.52
C ILE A 44 -12.40 -4.87 18.80
N PRO A 45 -11.10 -4.51 18.69
CA PRO A 45 -10.34 -4.12 19.88
C PRO A 45 -10.82 -2.78 20.43
N VAL A 46 -10.63 -2.61 21.74
CA VAL A 46 -11.06 -1.43 22.51
C VAL A 46 -9.86 -0.78 23.21
N PHE A 47 -9.99 0.50 23.55
CA PHE A 47 -9.07 1.19 24.45
C PHE A 47 -9.35 0.77 25.90
N SER A 48 -8.35 0.22 26.60
CA SER A 48 -8.60 -0.50 27.85
C SER A 48 -9.00 0.37 29.03
N LYS A 49 -8.67 1.68 29.04
CA LYS A 49 -8.95 2.57 30.18
C LYS A 49 -10.36 3.14 30.20
N ASP A 50 -11.00 3.27 29.05
CA ASP A 50 -12.35 3.82 28.88
C ASP A 50 -13.31 2.89 28.13
N ASN A 51 -12.80 1.74 27.66
CA ASN A 51 -13.58 0.71 26.96
C ASN A 51 -14.24 1.21 25.67
N GLU A 52 -13.73 2.31 25.10
CA GLU A 52 -14.18 2.84 23.82
C GLU A 52 -13.68 1.95 22.68
N SER A 53 -14.54 1.69 21.70
CA SER A 53 -14.15 0.88 20.54
C SER A 53 -13.21 1.67 19.62
N THR A 54 -12.30 0.94 19.00
CA THR A 54 -11.56 1.46 17.84
C THR A 54 -12.49 1.58 16.62
N ILE A 55 -12.09 2.37 15.62
CA ILE A 55 -12.67 2.26 14.27
C ILE A 55 -12.22 0.91 13.70
N SER A 56 -13.14 0.00 13.43
CA SER A 56 -12.78 -1.34 12.96
C SER A 56 -12.15 -1.33 11.55
N HIS A 57 -11.48 -2.43 11.20
CA HIS A 57 -11.01 -2.65 9.83
C HIS A 57 -12.14 -2.54 8.80
N SER A 58 -13.32 -3.07 9.11
CA SER A 58 -14.47 -3.02 8.20
C SER A 58 -15.05 -1.62 8.09
N GLU A 59 -15.15 -0.85 9.18
CA GLU A 59 -15.56 0.56 9.12
C GLU A 59 -14.58 1.41 8.29
N PHE A 60 -13.28 1.10 8.37
CA PHE A 60 -12.29 1.75 7.54
C PHE A 60 -12.53 1.45 6.04
N ILE A 61 -12.68 0.16 5.70
CA ILE A 61 -12.96 -0.28 4.32
C ILE A 61 -14.26 0.34 3.79
N ASP A 62 -15.32 0.37 4.60
CA ASP A 62 -16.63 0.92 4.25
C ASP A 62 -16.53 2.43 4.01
N CYS A 63 -15.82 3.14 4.88
CA CYS A 63 -15.61 4.58 4.76
C CYS A 63 -14.87 4.96 3.47
N ILE A 64 -13.79 4.23 3.13
CA ILE A 64 -13.06 4.44 1.89
C ILE A 64 -13.89 4.06 0.66
N GLY A 65 -14.64 2.95 0.73
CA GLY A 65 -15.56 2.54 -0.33
C GLY A 65 -16.61 3.63 -0.62
N LEU A 66 -17.27 4.11 0.43
CA LEU A 66 -18.29 5.18 0.34
C LEU A 66 -17.71 6.49 -0.21
N ALA A 67 -16.51 6.89 0.23
CA ALA A 67 -15.84 8.08 -0.31
C ALA A 67 -15.53 7.92 -1.80
N THR A 68 -15.06 6.74 -2.20
CA THR A 68 -14.73 6.41 -3.58
C THR A 68 -15.97 6.40 -4.46
N GLU A 69 -17.06 5.73 -4.03
CA GLU A 69 -18.35 5.71 -4.73
C GLU A 69 -18.95 7.11 -4.90
N LYS A 70 -18.89 7.94 -3.86
CA LYS A 70 -19.42 9.31 -3.96
C LYS A 70 -18.59 10.19 -4.89
N PHE A 71 -17.27 10.03 -4.90
CA PHE A 71 -16.39 10.84 -5.73
C PHE A 71 -16.44 10.38 -7.20
N PHE A 72 -16.43 9.07 -7.45
CA PHE A 72 -16.49 8.46 -8.76
C PHE A 72 -17.89 7.90 -9.07
N ALA A 73 -18.94 8.71 -8.88
CA ALA A 73 -20.33 8.27 -8.92
C ALA A 73 -20.80 7.62 -10.25
N SER A 74 -20.06 7.82 -11.34
CA SER A 74 -20.34 7.19 -12.65
C SER A 74 -19.50 5.94 -12.93
N GLU A 75 -18.61 5.56 -12.03
CA GLU A 75 -17.69 4.46 -12.20
C GLU A 75 -18.18 3.20 -11.45
N LYS A 76 -17.88 2.03 -12.02
CA LYS A 76 -17.98 0.77 -11.27
C LYS A 76 -16.78 0.70 -10.32
N ILE A 77 -17.02 0.32 -9.07
CA ILE A 77 -15.95 0.02 -8.11
C ILE A 77 -15.98 -1.49 -7.84
N ILE A 78 -14.83 -2.14 -8.01
CA ILE A 78 -14.67 -3.57 -7.76
C ILE A 78 -14.52 -3.80 -6.26
N HIS A 79 -15.09 -4.90 -5.75
CA HIS A 79 -14.98 -5.28 -4.35
C HIS A 79 -13.51 -5.34 -3.89
N PRO A 80 -13.18 -4.93 -2.65
CA PRO A 80 -11.80 -4.76 -2.26
C PRO A 80 -11.08 -6.10 -2.12
N ALA A 81 -9.81 -6.12 -2.50
CA ALA A 81 -8.88 -7.17 -2.11
C ALA A 81 -8.37 -6.85 -0.71
N ILE A 82 -8.42 -7.82 0.22
CA ILE A 82 -8.03 -7.60 1.62
C ILE A 82 -6.93 -8.59 1.99
N ARG A 83 -5.90 -8.08 2.66
CA ARG A 83 -4.74 -8.83 3.15
C ARG A 83 -4.52 -8.50 4.63
N ILE A 84 -4.36 -9.52 5.44
CA ILE A 84 -4.26 -9.44 6.91
C ILE A 84 -2.98 -10.11 7.39
N SER A 85 -2.51 -9.73 8.58
CA SER A 85 -1.44 -10.43 9.27
C SER A 85 -1.55 -10.29 10.79
N HIS A 86 -0.74 -11.06 11.52
CA HIS A 86 -0.65 -11.02 12.98
C HIS A 86 -2.00 -11.28 13.67
N PRO A 87 -2.50 -12.53 13.61
CA PRO A 87 -3.74 -12.89 14.28
C PRO A 87 -3.59 -12.81 15.80
N ILE A 88 -4.47 -12.05 16.43
CA ILE A 88 -4.62 -11.98 17.88
C ILE A 88 -5.81 -12.87 18.26
N LYS A 89 -5.51 -13.98 18.93
CA LYS A 89 -6.48 -15.02 19.28
C LYS A 89 -6.87 -14.89 20.74
N GLY A 90 -8.17 -14.84 20.99
CA GLY A 90 -8.77 -14.92 22.31
C GLY A 90 -9.71 -16.12 22.42
N ARG A 91 -10.48 -16.14 23.49
CA ARG A 91 -11.50 -17.16 23.76
C ARG A 91 -12.69 -16.54 24.47
N ILE A 92 -13.86 -17.13 24.32
CA ILE A 92 -15.04 -16.73 25.08
C ILE A 92 -14.90 -17.09 26.56
N PRO A 93 -15.64 -16.43 27.48
CA PRO A 93 -15.53 -16.68 28.92
C PRO A 93 -15.74 -18.15 29.32
N ASP A 94 -16.71 -18.82 28.71
CA ASP A 94 -17.07 -20.22 29.01
C ASP A 94 -15.95 -21.23 28.69
N ALA A 95 -14.97 -20.82 27.87
CA ALA A 95 -13.83 -21.63 27.46
C ALA A 95 -12.51 -21.24 28.14
N ALA A 96 -12.53 -20.38 29.18
CA ALA A 96 -11.34 -19.83 29.83
C ALA A 96 -10.31 -20.90 30.25
N GLY A 97 -10.78 -22.00 30.86
CA GLY A 97 -9.93 -23.09 31.36
C GLY A 97 -9.60 -24.19 30.34
N LYS A 98 -10.13 -24.12 29.10
CA LYS A 98 -9.88 -25.15 28.10
C LYS A 98 -8.45 -25.04 27.54
N PRO A 99 -7.72 -26.17 27.39
CA PRO A 99 -6.49 -26.21 26.61
C PRO A 99 -6.70 -25.70 25.19
N ALA A 100 -5.67 -25.07 24.60
CA ALA A 100 -5.81 -24.39 23.30
C ALA A 100 -6.19 -25.33 22.14
N ASP A 101 -5.75 -26.59 22.21
CA ASP A 101 -6.05 -27.68 21.28
C ASP A 101 -7.47 -28.26 21.47
N ALA A 102 -8.12 -27.98 22.61
CA ALA A 102 -9.48 -28.42 22.92
C ALA A 102 -10.55 -27.33 22.68
N LEU A 103 -10.17 -26.14 22.19
CA LEU A 103 -11.10 -25.06 21.86
C LEU A 103 -11.85 -25.35 20.56
N LEU A 104 -13.19 -25.27 20.62
CA LEU A 104 -14.05 -25.26 19.43
C LEU A 104 -13.86 -23.94 18.65
N GLU A 105 -14.25 -23.90 17.38
CA GLU A 105 -14.08 -22.68 16.56
C GLU A 105 -14.96 -21.53 17.06
N GLU A 106 -16.20 -21.81 17.46
CA GLU A 106 -17.11 -20.84 18.06
C GLU A 106 -16.64 -20.31 19.43
N GLU A 107 -15.70 -21.00 20.07
CA GLU A 107 -15.12 -20.59 21.35
C GLU A 107 -13.90 -19.67 21.16
N LYS A 108 -13.37 -19.59 19.94
CA LYS A 108 -12.22 -18.74 19.61
C LYS A 108 -12.71 -17.37 19.18
N THR A 109 -12.05 -16.34 19.69
CA THR A 109 -12.21 -14.98 19.17
C THR A 109 -10.94 -14.61 18.42
N ILE A 110 -11.07 -13.80 17.37
CA ILE A 110 -9.92 -13.36 16.58
C ILE A 110 -10.11 -11.94 16.11
N TYR A 111 -9.01 -11.19 16.09
CA TYR A 111 -8.86 -10.04 15.22
C TYR A 111 -7.45 -10.06 14.64
N TYR A 112 -7.22 -9.28 13.59
CA TYR A 112 -5.90 -9.15 12.99
C TYR A 112 -5.30 -7.82 13.38
N GLU A 113 -4.06 -7.81 13.83
CA GLU A 113 -3.39 -6.57 14.24
C GLU A 113 -3.17 -5.65 13.04
N ARG A 114 -2.98 -6.20 11.83
CA ARG A 114 -2.67 -5.44 10.62
C ARG A 114 -3.56 -5.86 9.47
N MET A 115 -4.08 -4.88 8.72
CA MET A 115 -4.87 -5.06 7.52
C MET A 115 -4.47 -4.05 6.45
N ALA A 116 -4.38 -4.53 5.21
CA ALA A 116 -4.25 -3.73 4.00
C ALA A 116 -5.36 -4.10 3.02
N PHE A 117 -5.88 -3.13 2.29
CA PHE A 117 -6.87 -3.41 1.25
C PHE A 117 -6.72 -2.48 0.05
N VAL A 118 -7.28 -2.92 -1.08
CA VAL A 118 -7.29 -2.17 -2.34
C VAL A 118 -8.64 -2.34 -3.04
N TYR A 119 -9.31 -1.23 -3.31
CA TYR A 119 -10.37 -1.09 -4.30
C TYR A 119 -9.77 -0.77 -5.67
N GLU A 120 -10.44 -1.21 -6.72
CA GLU A 120 -10.11 -0.90 -8.11
C GLU A 120 -11.28 -0.21 -8.80
N VAL A 121 -10.96 0.81 -9.60
CA VAL A 121 -11.90 1.56 -10.45
C VAL A 121 -11.56 1.25 -11.91
N PRO A 122 -12.06 0.13 -12.49
CA PRO A 122 -11.63 -0.40 -13.79
C PRO A 122 -12.00 0.48 -14.99
N GLY A 123 -12.89 1.47 -14.83
CA GLY A 123 -13.23 2.41 -15.91
C GLY A 123 -12.19 3.51 -16.10
N ILE A 124 -11.41 3.83 -15.05
CA ILE A 124 -10.33 4.82 -15.12
C ILE A 124 -9.02 4.07 -15.35
N THR A 125 -8.56 4.06 -16.61
CA THR A 125 -7.38 3.30 -17.02
C THR A 125 -6.43 4.09 -17.91
N SER A 126 -5.18 3.65 -17.95
CA SER A 126 -4.17 4.14 -18.89
C SER A 126 -3.26 2.99 -19.31
N THR A 127 -2.45 3.18 -20.34
CA THR A 127 -1.45 2.21 -20.78
C THR A 127 -0.08 2.86 -20.86
N ILE A 128 0.90 2.30 -20.15
CA ILE A 128 2.29 2.78 -20.13
C ILE A 128 3.21 1.66 -20.58
N ASN A 129 3.93 1.88 -21.69
CA ASN A 129 4.85 0.90 -22.27
C ASN A 129 4.21 -0.50 -22.44
N GLY A 130 2.97 -0.54 -22.93
CA GLY A 130 2.18 -1.78 -23.10
C GLY A 130 1.52 -2.33 -21.83
N ASN A 131 1.82 -1.78 -20.66
CA ASN A 131 1.22 -2.21 -19.40
C ASN A 131 -0.10 -1.48 -19.16
N LYS A 132 -1.19 -2.22 -18.97
CA LYS A 132 -2.47 -1.63 -18.53
C LYS A 132 -2.37 -1.23 -17.06
N LEU A 133 -2.83 -0.03 -16.75
CA LEU A 133 -2.98 0.51 -15.41
C LEU A 133 -4.45 0.82 -15.14
N SER A 134 -4.93 0.55 -13.93
CA SER A 134 -6.26 0.98 -13.45
C SER A 134 -6.13 1.81 -12.18
N LEU A 135 -7.00 2.81 -12.01
CA LEU A 135 -7.04 3.59 -10.79
C LEU A 135 -7.39 2.68 -9.61
N SER A 136 -6.69 2.86 -8.49
CA SER A 136 -6.86 2.06 -7.29
C SER A 136 -6.76 2.93 -6.05
N ILE A 137 -7.64 2.66 -5.09
CA ILE A 137 -7.74 3.37 -3.81
C ILE A 137 -7.66 2.33 -2.71
N GLY A 138 -6.94 2.59 -1.63
CA GLY A 138 -6.82 1.63 -0.55
C GLY A 138 -6.21 2.21 0.70
N GLY A 139 -5.90 1.34 1.63
CA GLY A 139 -5.33 1.78 2.89
C GLY A 139 -4.74 0.66 3.71
N VAL A 140 -4.04 1.09 4.76
CA VAL A 140 -3.47 0.23 5.80
C VAL A 140 -3.98 0.71 7.15
N ARG A 141 -4.44 -0.25 7.95
CA ARG A 141 -4.72 -0.06 9.37
C ARG A 141 -3.93 -1.07 10.18
N ALA A 142 -3.31 -0.60 11.24
CA ALA A 142 -2.36 -1.37 12.04
C ALA A 142 -2.59 -1.04 13.52
N TYR A 143 -3.27 -1.90 14.27
CA TYR A 143 -3.57 -1.62 15.69
C TYR A 143 -2.31 -1.51 16.57
N ASN A 144 -1.16 -2.03 16.12
CA ASN A 144 0.13 -1.83 16.81
C ASN A 144 0.68 -0.40 16.71
N SER A 145 0.12 0.48 15.88
CA SER A 145 0.39 1.92 15.96
C SER A 145 -0.40 2.60 17.06
N GLU A 146 -1.42 1.93 17.62
CA GLU A 146 -2.29 2.47 18.66
C GLU A 146 -1.80 2.11 20.05
N ASN A 147 -2.05 2.99 21.01
CA ASN A 147 -1.90 2.66 22.43
C ASN A 147 -3.23 2.12 22.98
N LEU A 148 -3.57 0.88 22.65
CA LEU A 148 -4.81 0.23 23.14
C LEU A 148 -4.85 0.05 24.66
N TYR A 149 -3.73 0.20 25.37
CA TYR A 149 -3.69 0.22 26.84
C TYR A 149 -4.07 1.59 27.44
N GLY A 150 -4.34 2.58 26.59
CA GLY A 150 -4.68 3.95 26.95
C GLY A 150 -6.19 4.20 27.03
N LYS A 151 -6.50 5.50 27.09
CA LYS A 151 -7.82 6.03 26.74
C LYS A 151 -7.88 6.24 25.23
N LYS A 152 -9.07 6.35 24.66
CA LYS A 152 -9.24 6.67 23.24
C LYS A 152 -8.54 7.98 22.89
N THR A 153 -7.71 7.90 21.87
CA THR A 153 -6.99 9.03 21.25
C THR A 153 -7.23 9.00 19.75
N GLU A 154 -6.57 9.90 19.03
CA GLU A 154 -6.54 9.84 17.57
C GLU A 154 -6.02 8.47 17.14
N GLU A 155 -6.70 7.87 16.17
CA GLU A 155 -6.36 6.60 15.58
C GLU A 155 -5.62 6.83 14.26
N HIS A 156 -4.63 5.99 13.96
CA HIS A 156 -3.74 6.13 12.82
C HIS A 156 -4.14 5.25 11.64
N PHE A 157 -4.11 5.84 10.45
CA PHE A 157 -4.40 5.18 9.19
C PHE A 157 -3.42 5.60 8.12
N LYS A 158 -3.21 4.73 7.13
CA LYS A 158 -2.61 5.11 5.86
C LYS A 158 -3.63 4.97 4.75
N VAL A 159 -3.74 5.96 3.88
CA VAL A 159 -4.67 5.94 2.75
C VAL A 159 -3.90 6.31 1.49
N PHE A 160 -4.18 5.62 0.39
CA PHE A 160 -3.63 5.96 -0.90
C PHE A 160 -4.69 5.99 -2.00
N ILE A 161 -4.42 6.80 -3.01
CA ILE A 161 -4.99 6.75 -4.35
C ILE A 161 -3.82 6.76 -5.35
N GLY A 162 -3.90 5.94 -6.37
CA GLY A 162 -2.88 5.85 -7.41
C GLY A 162 -3.30 4.86 -8.48
N PHE A 163 -2.34 4.25 -9.14
CA PHE A 163 -2.62 3.25 -10.17
C PHE A 163 -2.09 1.88 -9.81
N LYS A 164 -2.79 0.85 -10.25
CA LYS A 164 -2.31 -0.53 -10.20
C LYS A 164 -1.86 -0.93 -11.59
N ASN A 165 -0.59 -1.30 -11.71
CA ASN A 165 -0.08 -1.93 -12.91
C ASN A 165 -0.53 -3.40 -12.93
N HIS A 166 -1.34 -3.76 -13.93
CA HIS A 166 -1.84 -5.13 -14.09
C HIS A 166 -0.73 -6.14 -14.42
N VAL A 167 0.43 -5.66 -14.86
CA VAL A 167 1.64 -6.47 -14.94
C VAL A 167 2.25 -6.59 -13.55
N CYS A 168 2.31 -7.83 -13.07
CA CYS A 168 2.71 -8.21 -11.71
C CYS A 168 1.82 -7.70 -10.58
N ILE A 169 0.84 -6.79 -10.78
CA ILE A 169 -0.01 -6.22 -9.71
C ILE A 169 0.81 -5.28 -8.81
N ASN A 170 1.67 -4.45 -9.41
CA ASN A 170 2.42 -3.42 -8.67
C ASN A 170 1.51 -2.22 -8.41
N LEU A 171 1.53 -1.67 -7.20
CA LEU A 171 0.94 -0.36 -6.94
C LEU A 171 1.91 0.73 -7.39
N CYS A 172 1.37 1.77 -7.99
CA CYS A 172 2.06 2.96 -8.45
C CYS A 172 1.46 4.16 -7.71
N ILE A 173 2.08 4.56 -6.60
CA ILE A 173 1.55 5.59 -5.70
C ILE A 173 2.49 6.80 -5.71
N SER A 174 1.93 7.99 -5.91
CA SER A 174 2.63 9.27 -5.83
C SER A 174 2.45 9.93 -4.46
N THR A 175 3.24 10.96 -4.18
CA THR A 175 3.21 11.67 -2.89
C THR A 175 1.91 12.43 -2.65
N ASP A 176 1.32 13.03 -3.68
CA ASP A 176 0.00 13.68 -3.61
C ASP A 176 -1.15 12.66 -3.50
N GLY A 177 -0.91 11.43 -3.94
CA GLY A 177 -1.80 10.28 -3.79
C GLY A 177 -1.67 9.53 -2.46
N PHE A 178 -0.84 9.98 -1.50
CA PHE A 178 -0.60 9.25 -0.25
C PHE A 178 -0.83 10.11 0.99
N LEU A 179 -1.45 9.51 2.01
CA LEU A 179 -1.51 9.98 3.39
C LEU A 179 -0.83 8.92 4.27
N ASP A 180 0.36 9.25 4.76
CA ASP A 180 1.24 8.36 5.52
C ASP A 180 0.87 8.25 7.01
N ASP A 181 0.34 9.33 7.58
CA ASP A 181 -0.09 9.41 8.97
C ASP A 181 -1.43 10.17 9.08
N LEU A 182 -2.51 9.54 8.63
CA LEU A 182 -3.86 10.07 8.77
C LEU A 182 -4.39 9.77 10.18
N ARG A 183 -4.38 10.80 11.03
CA ARG A 183 -4.91 10.77 12.39
C ARG A 183 -6.32 11.31 12.44
N VAL A 184 -7.23 10.56 13.03
CA VAL A 184 -8.65 10.90 13.15
C VAL A 184 -9.28 10.35 14.43
N MET A 185 -10.31 11.01 14.93
CA MET A 185 -11.08 10.55 16.11
C MET A 185 -12.38 9.82 15.73
N SER A 186 -12.82 9.93 14.47
CA SER A 186 -14.13 9.42 14.02
C SER A 186 -14.14 9.00 12.56
N VAL A 187 -15.09 8.13 12.21
CA VAL A 187 -15.34 7.70 10.81
C VAL A 187 -15.73 8.88 9.91
N GLN A 188 -16.43 9.90 10.44
CA GLN A 188 -16.78 11.08 9.66
C GLN A 188 -15.56 11.94 9.31
N GLU A 189 -14.63 12.09 10.26
CA GLU A 189 -13.39 12.79 10.01
C GLU A 189 -12.53 12.04 8.98
N LEU A 190 -12.43 10.71 9.12
CA LEU A 190 -11.81 9.83 8.15
C LEU A 190 -12.39 10.05 6.74
N PHE A 191 -13.71 10.03 6.60
CA PHE A 191 -14.40 10.27 5.33
C PHE A 191 -13.99 11.61 4.71
N ASN A 192 -14.03 12.69 5.51
CA ASN A 192 -13.71 14.03 5.04
C ASN A 192 -12.26 14.14 4.55
N ARG A 193 -11.31 13.55 5.28
CA ARG A 193 -9.88 13.57 4.95
C ARG A 193 -9.58 12.76 3.70
N VAL A 194 -10.29 11.64 3.51
CA VAL A 194 -10.20 10.81 2.31
C VAL A 194 -10.79 11.54 1.11
N PHE A 195 -11.95 12.17 1.25
CA PHE A 195 -12.56 12.96 0.17
C PHE A 195 -11.64 14.11 -0.28
N GLN A 196 -10.95 14.77 0.66
CA GLN A 196 -9.92 15.77 0.36
C GLN A 196 -8.72 15.17 -0.41
N LEU A 197 -8.26 13.97 -0.03
CA LEU A 197 -7.22 13.24 -0.78
C LEU A 197 -7.65 12.98 -2.22
N LEU A 198 -8.88 12.49 -2.44
CA LEU A 198 -9.41 12.23 -3.78
C LEU A 198 -9.49 13.52 -4.61
N THR A 199 -9.89 14.63 -3.98
CA THR A 199 -10.03 15.93 -4.66
C THR A 199 -8.68 16.53 -5.08
N ARG A 200 -7.63 16.36 -4.27
CA ARG A 200 -6.30 16.94 -4.57
C ARG A 200 -5.44 16.08 -5.51
N PHE A 201 -5.77 14.80 -5.65
CA PHE A 201 -4.98 13.86 -6.41
C PHE A 201 -5.14 14.11 -7.92
N ASP A 202 -4.03 14.32 -8.61
CA ASP A 202 -4.01 14.59 -10.04
C ASP A 202 -3.62 13.32 -10.82
N ALA A 203 -4.65 12.58 -11.23
CA ALA A 203 -4.51 11.30 -11.93
C ALA A 203 -3.77 11.45 -13.28
N GLU A 204 -4.07 12.51 -14.04
CA GLU A 204 -3.46 12.75 -15.35
C GLU A 204 -1.98 13.09 -15.17
N LYS A 205 -1.65 13.98 -14.24
CA LYS A 205 -0.27 14.31 -13.91
C LYS A 205 0.53 13.09 -13.48
N GLN A 206 -0.05 12.19 -12.66
CA GLN A 206 0.64 10.97 -12.26
C GLN A 206 0.91 10.06 -13.48
N ILE A 207 -0.08 9.83 -14.35
CA ILE A 207 0.09 9.01 -15.56
C ILE A 207 1.14 9.62 -16.50
N ASN A 208 1.08 10.92 -16.73
CA ASN A 208 2.06 11.62 -17.56
C ASN A 208 3.46 11.47 -16.96
N HIS A 209 3.61 11.68 -15.65
CA HIS A 209 4.87 11.49 -14.94
C HIS A 209 5.41 10.05 -15.10
N LEU A 210 4.59 9.03 -14.84
CA LEU A 210 5.00 7.63 -14.98
C LEU A 210 5.39 7.28 -16.43
N SER A 211 4.73 7.89 -17.42
CA SER A 211 5.03 7.68 -18.84
C SER A 211 6.41 8.22 -19.21
N THR A 212 6.81 9.37 -18.66
CA THR A 212 8.15 9.96 -18.92
C THR A 212 9.30 9.10 -18.40
N LEU A 213 9.06 8.19 -17.44
CA LEU A 213 10.10 7.29 -16.94
C LEU A 213 10.66 6.38 -18.05
N SER A 214 9.85 6.04 -19.07
CA SER A 214 10.30 5.23 -20.21
C SER A 214 11.25 5.98 -21.16
N GLU A 215 11.38 7.30 -21.03
CA GLU A 215 12.29 8.13 -21.85
C GLU A 215 13.74 8.08 -21.37
N TYR A 216 13.99 7.53 -20.18
CA TYR A 216 15.31 7.43 -19.56
C TYR A 216 15.69 5.95 -19.38
N ALA A 217 16.99 5.65 -19.49
CA ALA A 217 17.51 4.30 -19.31
C ALA A 217 18.85 4.28 -18.59
N LEU A 218 19.15 3.14 -17.98
CA LEU A 218 20.45 2.80 -17.44
C LEU A 218 21.09 1.75 -18.33
N ASN A 219 22.39 1.88 -18.58
CA ASN A 219 23.18 0.76 -19.07
C ASN A 219 23.50 -0.22 -17.93
N GLU A 220 24.00 -1.41 -18.30
CA GLU A 220 24.31 -2.47 -17.34
C GLU A 220 25.28 -2.00 -16.23
N HIS A 221 26.30 -1.20 -16.57
CA HIS A 221 27.24 -0.66 -15.60
C HIS A 221 26.55 0.25 -14.58
N GLN A 222 25.72 1.19 -15.05
CA GLN A 222 24.96 2.09 -14.18
C GLN A 222 23.97 1.32 -13.30
N PHE A 223 23.31 0.30 -13.84
CA PHE A 223 22.43 -0.56 -13.07
C PHE A 223 23.19 -1.35 -11.99
N ALA A 224 24.37 -1.89 -12.32
CA ALA A 224 25.22 -2.58 -11.35
C ALA A 224 25.70 -1.63 -10.23
N GLN A 225 26.08 -0.39 -10.57
CA GLN A 225 26.39 0.64 -9.57
C GLN A 225 25.17 0.94 -8.71
N LEU A 226 23.99 1.11 -9.29
CA LEU A 226 22.75 1.36 -8.57
C LEU A 226 22.49 0.31 -7.51
N VAL A 227 22.56 -0.98 -7.89
CA VAL A 227 22.37 -2.10 -6.97
C VAL A 227 23.45 -2.08 -5.88
N GLY A 228 24.73 -2.05 -6.26
CA GLY A 228 25.85 -2.09 -5.31
C GLY A 228 25.82 -0.95 -4.30
N LYS A 229 25.66 0.29 -4.77
CA LYS A 229 25.60 1.51 -3.95
C LYS A 229 24.37 1.52 -3.05
N SER A 230 23.23 1.01 -3.52
CA SER A 230 22.04 0.88 -2.68
C SER A 230 22.25 -0.05 -1.48
N ARG A 231 23.01 -1.14 -1.65
CA ARG A 231 23.40 -2.03 -0.54
C ARG A 231 24.40 -1.37 0.41
N LEU A 232 25.32 -0.57 -0.13
CA LEU A 232 26.32 0.17 0.65
C LEU A 232 25.72 1.37 1.41
N TYR A 233 24.56 1.87 1.00
CA TYR A 233 23.92 3.08 1.54
C TYR A 233 23.72 3.05 3.06
N GLN A 234 23.40 1.88 3.64
CA GLN A 234 23.20 1.73 5.08
C GLN A 234 24.48 1.88 5.91
N TYR A 235 25.65 1.69 5.29
CA TYR A 235 26.96 1.79 5.93
C TYR A 235 27.63 3.15 5.74
N LEU A 236 26.99 4.07 4.99
CA LEU A 236 27.54 5.41 4.79
C LEU A 236 27.62 6.19 6.11
N PRO A 237 28.70 6.96 6.33
CA PRO A 237 28.76 7.89 7.45
C PRO A 237 27.56 8.86 7.43
N PRO A 238 27.00 9.23 8.60
CA PRO A 238 25.78 10.05 8.66
C PRO A 238 25.87 11.36 7.88
N LYS A 239 27.04 12.02 7.89
CA LYS A 239 27.28 13.26 7.13
C LYS A 239 27.15 13.05 5.62
N THR A 240 27.80 12.02 5.09
CA THR A 240 27.74 11.66 3.66
C THR A 240 26.33 11.27 3.26
N LYS A 241 25.67 10.44 4.08
CA LYS A 241 24.29 9.99 3.85
C LYS A 241 23.31 11.17 3.77
N LYS A 242 23.44 12.14 4.67
CA LYS A 242 22.63 13.37 4.67
C LYS A 242 22.89 14.23 3.42
N ALA A 243 24.15 14.30 2.97
CA ALA A 243 24.52 15.09 1.79
C ALA A 243 23.93 14.55 0.47
N LEU A 244 23.63 13.24 0.39
CA LEU A 244 23.02 12.64 -0.80
C LEU A 244 21.57 13.12 -1.04
N ASN A 245 20.90 13.66 -0.02
CA ASN A 245 19.52 14.12 -0.08
C ASN A 245 18.55 13.12 -0.76
N THR A 246 18.87 11.82 -0.67
CA THR A 246 18.15 10.72 -1.32
C THR A 246 18.22 9.52 -0.38
N VAL A 247 17.09 8.85 -0.19
CA VAL A 247 16.95 7.69 0.70
C VAL A 247 16.67 6.46 -0.13
N VAL A 248 17.44 5.39 0.10
CA VAL A 248 17.13 4.07 -0.46
C VAL A 248 15.90 3.52 0.28
N PRO A 249 14.78 3.27 -0.42
CA PRO A 249 13.50 3.01 0.23
C PRO A 249 13.30 1.56 0.64
N ILE A 250 14.07 0.63 0.08
CA ILE A 250 13.89 -0.82 0.26
C ILE A 250 15.08 -1.47 0.97
N SER A 251 14.85 -2.62 1.59
CA SER A 251 15.88 -3.35 2.35
C SER A 251 16.94 -4.02 1.47
N ASP A 252 18.07 -4.45 2.04
CA ASP A 252 19.12 -5.19 1.31
C ASP A 252 18.59 -6.45 0.60
N SER A 253 17.69 -7.19 1.26
CA SER A 253 17.01 -8.35 0.67
C SER A 253 16.12 -7.98 -0.53
N GLN A 254 15.49 -6.82 -0.49
CA GLN A 254 14.67 -6.29 -1.58
C GLN A 254 15.55 -5.77 -2.73
N ILE A 255 16.69 -5.14 -2.44
CA ILE A 255 17.70 -4.78 -3.45
C ILE A 255 18.26 -6.04 -4.13
N SER A 256 18.45 -7.12 -3.38
CA SER A 256 18.88 -8.41 -3.94
C SER A 256 17.83 -9.00 -4.88
N THR A 257 16.54 -8.82 -4.53
CA THR A 257 15.41 -9.16 -5.42
C THR A 257 15.41 -8.33 -6.69
N VAL A 258 15.64 -7.02 -6.60
CA VAL A 258 15.77 -6.13 -7.78
C VAL A 258 16.91 -6.60 -8.70
N GLY A 259 18.07 -6.95 -8.13
CA GLY A 259 19.22 -7.43 -8.89
C GLY A 259 18.95 -8.75 -9.62
N ARG A 260 18.28 -9.71 -8.96
CA ARG A 260 17.85 -10.97 -9.59
C ARG A 260 16.84 -10.71 -10.71
N ASP A 261 15.80 -9.95 -10.42
CA ASP A 261 14.67 -9.74 -11.33
C ASP A 261 15.08 -8.90 -12.56
N TYR A 262 16.17 -8.12 -12.49
CA TYR A 262 16.78 -7.49 -13.67
C TYR A 262 17.23 -8.51 -14.74
N TYR A 263 17.67 -9.70 -14.33
CA TYR A 263 18.01 -10.80 -15.26
C TYR A 263 16.83 -11.72 -15.54
N GLU A 264 16.01 -12.02 -14.52
CA GLU A 264 15.07 -13.14 -14.56
C GLU A 264 13.60 -12.73 -14.74
N SER A 265 13.25 -11.46 -14.54
CA SER A 265 11.86 -11.00 -14.67
C SER A 265 11.36 -11.20 -16.10
N LYS A 266 10.15 -11.74 -16.25
CA LYS A 266 9.53 -11.90 -17.57
C LYS A 266 9.09 -10.58 -18.20
N SER A 267 8.81 -9.58 -17.37
CA SER A 267 8.15 -8.34 -17.82
C SER A 267 8.99 -7.08 -17.63
N PHE A 268 9.94 -7.10 -16.68
CA PHE A 268 10.70 -5.92 -16.27
C PHE A 268 12.22 -6.15 -16.29
N CYS A 269 12.69 -7.14 -17.06
CA CYS A 269 14.12 -7.39 -17.22
C CYS A 269 14.77 -6.44 -18.24
N ARG A 270 16.10 -6.50 -18.21
CA ARG A 270 16.99 -5.84 -19.17
C ARG A 270 16.71 -6.27 -20.62
N SER A 271 17.12 -5.41 -21.54
CA SER A 271 17.23 -5.73 -22.97
C SER A 271 18.44 -6.63 -23.25
N GLU A 272 18.57 -7.10 -24.50
CA GLU A 272 19.71 -7.92 -24.93
C GLU A 272 21.06 -7.18 -24.82
N SER A 273 21.08 -5.85 -24.97
CA SER A 273 22.28 -5.02 -24.78
C SER A 273 22.65 -4.82 -23.30
N GLY A 274 21.80 -5.28 -22.38
CA GLY A 274 21.95 -5.03 -20.94
C GLY A 274 21.35 -3.69 -20.49
N ASP A 275 20.71 -2.92 -21.37
CA ASP A 275 20.07 -1.66 -20.97
C ASP A 275 18.69 -1.90 -20.36
N ILE A 276 18.26 -1.04 -19.43
CA ILE A 276 16.93 -1.07 -18.81
C ILE A 276 16.36 0.34 -18.66
N ASP A 277 15.10 0.55 -19.08
CA ASP A 277 14.42 1.83 -18.94
C ASP A 277 13.95 2.09 -17.48
N MET A 278 13.80 3.36 -17.09
CA MET A 278 13.48 3.71 -15.71
C MET A 278 12.05 3.33 -15.29
N TRP A 279 11.13 3.11 -16.24
CA TRP A 279 9.81 2.54 -15.94
C TRP A 279 9.93 1.08 -15.49
N LYS A 280 10.77 0.28 -16.14
CA LYS A 280 11.08 -1.10 -15.69
C LYS A 280 11.82 -1.09 -14.36
N VAL A 281 12.83 -0.23 -14.17
CA VAL A 281 13.54 -0.12 -12.87
C VAL A 281 12.54 0.23 -11.75
N TYR A 282 11.65 1.19 -11.97
CA TYR A 282 10.59 1.52 -11.02
C TYR A 282 9.70 0.31 -10.68
N ASN A 283 9.31 -0.47 -11.69
CA ASN A 283 8.51 -1.68 -11.48
C ASN A 283 9.26 -2.80 -10.76
N LEU A 284 10.58 -2.92 -10.92
CA LEU A 284 11.42 -3.83 -10.12
C LEU A 284 11.41 -3.42 -8.64
N PHE A 285 11.60 -2.13 -8.36
CA PHE A 285 11.60 -1.62 -6.99
C PHE A 285 10.23 -1.81 -6.31
N THR A 286 9.15 -1.41 -6.98
CA THR A 286 7.79 -1.57 -6.44
C THR A 286 7.39 -3.04 -6.32
N ALA A 287 7.80 -3.92 -7.23
CA ALA A 287 7.60 -5.37 -7.08
C ALA A 287 8.30 -5.91 -5.83
N ALA A 288 9.55 -5.48 -5.58
CA ALA A 288 10.29 -5.90 -4.39
C ALA A 288 9.59 -5.48 -3.08
N THR A 289 8.84 -4.37 -3.07
CA THR A 289 8.08 -3.91 -1.88
C THR A 289 7.01 -4.89 -1.43
N LYS A 290 6.52 -5.80 -2.28
CA LYS A 290 5.49 -6.80 -1.92
C LYS A 290 5.94 -7.82 -0.87
N SER A 291 7.24 -7.85 -0.61
CA SER A 291 7.84 -8.64 0.46
C SER A 291 7.90 -7.91 1.82
N SER A 292 7.40 -6.68 1.89
CA SER A 292 7.40 -5.87 3.11
C SER A 292 6.27 -6.27 4.06
N TYR A 293 6.44 -5.94 5.34
CA TYR A 293 5.32 -5.90 6.28
C TYR A 293 4.30 -4.83 5.85
N ILE A 294 3.01 -5.09 6.11
CA ILE A 294 1.89 -4.19 5.84
C ILE A 294 2.21 -2.74 6.25
N ASP A 295 2.74 -2.55 7.46
CA ASP A 295 3.02 -1.23 8.07
C ASP A 295 3.93 -0.34 7.23
N THR A 296 4.86 -0.95 6.49
CA THR A 296 5.90 -0.24 5.71
C THR A 296 5.69 -0.30 4.21
N PHE A 297 4.72 -1.09 3.74
CA PHE A 297 4.54 -1.41 2.34
C PHE A 297 4.31 -0.15 1.49
N LEU A 298 3.37 0.71 1.91
CA LEU A 298 3.03 1.93 1.17
C LEU A 298 4.16 2.97 1.21
N ASP A 299 4.85 3.12 2.34
CA ASP A 299 5.98 4.06 2.46
C ASP A 299 7.12 3.66 1.53
N ARG A 300 7.43 2.36 1.45
CA ARG A 300 8.45 1.86 0.52
C ARG A 300 8.01 1.99 -0.93
N ASN A 301 6.71 1.87 -1.21
CA ASN A 301 6.16 2.06 -2.56
C ASN A 301 6.34 3.52 -3.03
N VAL A 302 5.88 4.49 -2.24
CA VAL A 302 6.05 5.92 -2.53
C VAL A 302 7.52 6.32 -2.53
N GLY A 303 8.28 5.81 -1.55
CA GLY A 303 9.73 6.00 -1.48
C GLY A 303 10.46 5.48 -2.72
N SER A 304 9.98 4.40 -3.34
CA SER A 304 10.52 3.90 -4.61
C SER A 304 10.33 4.90 -5.74
N LEU A 305 9.16 5.53 -5.88
CA LEU A 305 8.98 6.56 -6.90
C LEU A 305 9.88 7.77 -6.65
N LEU A 306 10.00 8.24 -5.40
CA LEU A 306 10.88 9.35 -5.04
C LEU A 306 12.35 9.04 -5.34
N PHE A 307 12.80 7.82 -5.01
CA PHE A 307 14.15 7.38 -5.29
C PHE A 307 14.43 7.33 -6.80
N ILE A 308 13.52 6.75 -7.59
CA ILE A 308 13.64 6.70 -9.04
C ILE A 308 13.64 8.09 -9.67
N ASN A 309 12.77 9.00 -9.21
CA ASN A 309 12.74 10.38 -9.69
C ASN A 309 14.07 11.09 -9.43
N SER A 310 14.68 10.89 -8.25
CA SER A 310 16.02 11.41 -7.97
C SER A 310 17.04 10.91 -8.99
N LEU A 311 17.04 9.62 -9.34
CA LEU A 311 17.94 9.08 -10.36
C LEU A 311 17.68 9.69 -11.74
N VAL A 312 16.42 9.81 -12.15
CA VAL A 312 16.02 10.44 -13.42
C VAL A 312 16.49 11.89 -13.49
N ASP A 313 16.33 12.67 -12.42
CA ASP A 313 16.80 14.05 -12.35
C ASP A 313 18.32 14.14 -12.55
N HIS A 314 19.09 13.21 -11.97
CA HIS A 314 20.54 13.17 -12.20
C HIS A 314 20.91 12.82 -13.65
N ILE A 315 20.20 11.87 -14.27
CA ILE A 315 20.39 11.49 -15.68
C ILE A 315 20.06 12.67 -16.59
N ARG A 316 18.90 13.31 -16.39
CA ARG A 316 18.42 14.44 -17.18
C ARG A 316 19.36 15.64 -17.08
N ASP A 317 19.77 16.00 -15.86
CA ASP A 317 20.61 17.17 -15.61
C ASP A 317 22.11 16.88 -15.84
N ARG A 318 22.48 15.65 -16.22
CA ARG A 318 23.87 15.17 -16.36
C ARG A 318 24.72 15.45 -15.11
N LYS A 319 24.10 15.35 -13.93
CA LYS A 319 24.77 15.52 -12.64
C LYS A 319 25.40 14.20 -12.20
N GLN A 320 26.51 14.26 -11.46
CA GLN A 320 27.05 13.08 -10.80
C GLN A 320 26.05 12.58 -9.75
N SER A 321 25.64 11.32 -9.89
CA SER A 321 24.86 10.61 -8.86
C SER A 321 25.76 9.57 -8.22
N TRP A 322 25.90 9.61 -6.90
CA TRP A 322 26.64 8.59 -6.15
C TRP A 322 26.11 7.16 -6.41
N PHE A 323 24.83 7.03 -6.76
CA PHE A 323 24.19 5.76 -7.09
C PHE A 323 24.49 5.27 -8.50
N LEU A 324 24.89 6.14 -9.43
CA LEU A 324 25.12 5.79 -10.85
C LEU A 324 26.59 5.87 -11.28
N THR A 325 27.49 6.35 -10.39
CA THR A 325 28.93 6.55 -10.65
C THR A 325 29.84 5.68 -9.81
#